data_AF-A0A1G7F6Q1-F1
#
_entry.id   AF-A0A1G7F6Q1-F1
#
_cell.length_a   1.000
_cell.length_b   1.000
_cell.length_c   1.000
_cell.angle_alpha   90.00
_cell.angle_beta   90.00
_cell.angle_gamma   90.00
#
_symmetry.space_group_name_H-M   'P 1'
#
loop_
_entity.id
_entity.type
_entity.pdbx_description
1 polymer ?
#
loop_
_entity_poly.entity_id
_entity_poly.type
_entity_poly.pdbx_seq_one_letter_code
_entity_poly.pdbx_strand_id
1 'polypeptide(L)'
;MQCLIAFELKTDKFRPEHIGQLNFYLEALDRDVKKENENPSIGVLICKDKDTEVVEYTLSRSLSPTMVAEYQTKLPDKKVLQKKMQDIFDK
;
A
#
# COMPACT_ATOMS: atom_id res chain seq x y z
N MET A 1 15.32 6.75 5.63
CA MET A 1 14.76 6.08 4.43
C MET A 1 13.64 6.97 3.92
N GLN A 2 13.73 7.39 2.66
CA GLN A 2 12.72 8.21 1.99
C GLN A 2 12.23 7.41 0.79
N CYS A 3 10.91 7.32 0.61
CA CYS A 3 10.24 6.63 -0.49
C CYS A 3 8.85 7.24 -0.67
N LEU A 4 8.27 7.05 -1.86
CA LEU A 4 6.88 7.39 -2.12
C LEU A 4 5.98 6.24 -1.66
N ILE A 5 4.77 6.56 -1.19
CA ILE A 5 3.78 5.58 -0.76
C ILE A 5 2.47 5.85 -1.50
N ALA A 6 2.00 4.87 -2.28
CA ALA A 6 0.71 4.88 -2.93
C ALA A 6 -0.31 4.12 -2.07
N PHE A 7 -1.40 4.77 -1.68
CA PHE A 7 -2.51 4.15 -0.98
C PHE A 7 -3.66 3.90 -1.95
N GLU A 8 -4.04 2.64 -2.12
CA GLU A 8 -5.22 2.22 -2.88
C GLU A 8 -6.31 1.78 -1.90
N LEU A 9 -7.45 2.48 -1.90
CA LEU A 9 -8.56 2.22 -0.99
C LEU A 9 -9.75 1.65 -1.78
N LYS A 10 -10.26 0.50 -1.33
CA LYS A 10 -11.38 -0.21 -1.95
C LYS A 10 -12.46 -0.50 -0.91
N THR A 11 -13.71 -0.23 -1.26
CA THR A 11 -14.90 -0.55 -0.44
C THR A 11 -15.44 -1.95 -0.69
N ASP A 12 -14.82 -2.69 -1.62
CA ASP A 12 -15.13 -4.06 -1.98
C ASP A 12 -14.00 -5.02 -1.57
N LYS A 13 -14.33 -6.33 -1.61
CA LYS A 13 -13.40 -7.40 -1.28
C LYS A 13 -12.15 -7.32 -2.14
N PHE A 14 -11.04 -7.81 -1.60
CA PHE A 14 -9.81 -7.96 -2.36
C PHE A 14 -10.05 -8.75 -3.66
N ARG A 15 -9.51 -8.22 -4.77
CA ARG A 15 -9.47 -8.90 -6.07
C ARG A 15 -8.07 -8.77 -6.67
N PRO A 16 -7.55 -9.78 -7.38
CA PRO A 16 -6.21 -9.74 -7.97
C PRO A 16 -5.93 -8.51 -8.87
N GLU A 17 -6.96 -8.01 -9.55
CA GLU A 17 -6.89 -6.79 -10.37
C GLU A 17 -6.55 -5.52 -9.59
N HIS A 18 -6.85 -5.44 -8.30
CA HIS A 18 -6.48 -4.30 -7.45
C HIS A 18 -4.95 -4.18 -7.34
N ILE A 19 -4.24 -5.31 -7.29
CA ILE A 19 -2.78 -5.35 -7.33
C ILE A 19 -2.27 -4.85 -8.68
N GLY A 20 -2.97 -5.19 -9.78
CA GLY A 20 -2.62 -4.71 -11.12
C GLY A 20 -2.67 -3.19 -11.22
N GLN A 21 -3.75 -2.59 -10.72
CA GLN A 21 -3.92 -1.13 -10.65
C GLN A 21 -2.81 -0.48 -9.82
N LEU A 22 -2.56 -1.02 -8.63
CA LEU A 22 -1.54 -0.46 -7.74
C LEU A 22 -0.13 -0.58 -8.32
N ASN A 23 0.23 -1.72 -8.93
CA ASN A 23 1.53 -1.87 -9.60
C ASN A 23 1.71 -0.85 -10.72
N PHE A 24 0.65 -0.56 -11.49
CA PHE A 24 0.71 0.48 -12.51
C PHE A 24 1.05 1.86 -11.91
N TYR A 25 0.48 2.20 -10.75
CA TYR A 25 0.81 3.44 -10.04
C TYR A 25 2.25 3.45 -9.53
N LEU A 26 2.74 2.33 -8.98
CA LEU A 26 4.11 2.24 -8.48
C LEU A 26 5.14 2.40 -9.59
N GLU A 27 4.91 1.80 -10.76
CA GLU A 27 5.77 1.99 -11.94
C GLU A 27 5.79 3.45 -12.41
N ALA A 28 4.62 4.10 -12.47
CA ALA A 28 4.54 5.52 -12.83
C ALA A 28 5.26 6.41 -11.80
N LEU A 29 5.09 6.15 -10.50
CA LEU A 29 5.77 6.88 -9.44
C LEU A 29 7.30 6.70 -9.52
N ASP A 30 7.77 5.47 -9.69
CA ASP A 30 9.20 5.16 -9.74
C ASP A 30 9.89 5.73 -10.98
N ARG A 31 9.17 5.82 -12.10
CA ARG A 31 9.70 6.35 -13.37
C ARG A 31 9.62 7.88 -13.45
N ASP A 32 8.49 8.46 -13.05
CA ASP A 32 8.16 9.84 -13.40
C ASP A 32 8.25 10.82 -12.21
N VAL A 33 8.23 10.33 -10.96
CA VAL A 33 8.12 11.19 -9.76
C VAL A 33 9.27 10.98 -8.77
N LYS A 34 9.69 9.73 -8.56
CA LYS A 34 10.72 9.36 -7.59
C LYS A 34 12.03 10.07 -7.90
N LYS A 35 12.63 10.66 -6.87
CA LYS A 35 13.96 11.29 -6.97
C LYS A 35 15.07 10.24 -6.89
N GLU A 36 16.25 10.58 -7.41
CA GLU A 36 17.41 9.67 -7.43
C GLU A 36 17.82 9.15 -6.05
N ASN A 37 17.58 9.94 -4.99
CA ASN A 37 17.91 9.59 -3.61
C ASN A 37 16.78 8.87 -2.85
N GLU A 38 15.64 8.62 -3.49
CA GLU A 38 14.49 7.92 -2.90
C GLU A 38 14.53 6.43 -3.24
N ASN A 39 14.08 5.62 -2.28
CA ASN A 39 13.96 4.18 -2.46
C ASN A 39 12.72 3.85 -3.31
N PRO A 40 12.61 2.62 -3.86
CA PRO A 40 11.46 2.21 -4.65
C PRO A 40 10.14 2.47 -3.93
N SER A 41 9.13 2.88 -4.70
CA SER A 41 7.81 3.23 -4.18
C SER A 41 7.12 2.02 -3.57
N ILE A 42 6.30 2.27 -2.54
CA ILE A 42 5.55 1.24 -1.83
C ILE A 42 4.07 1.37 -2.13
N GLY A 43 3.42 0.25 -2.38
CA GLY A 43 1.97 0.15 -2.43
C GLY A 43 1.37 -0.25 -1.08
N VAL A 44 0.25 0.36 -0.72
CA VAL A 44 -0.59 -0.09 0.39
C VAL A 44 -2.00 -0.24 -0.15
N LEU A 45 -2.50 -1.47 -0.23
CA LEU A 45 -3.87 -1.76 -0.63
C LEU A 45 -4.72 -1.96 0.62
N ILE A 46 -5.87 -1.34 0.65
CA ILE A 46 -6.79 -1.46 1.78
C ILE A 46 -8.16 -1.79 1.23
N CYS A 47 -8.67 -2.98 1.55
CA CYS A 47 -9.97 -3.47 1.09
C CYS A 47 -10.92 -3.63 2.28
N LYS A 48 -12.15 -3.13 2.16
CA LYS A 48 -13.23 -3.39 3.13
C LYS A 48 -14.09 -4.54 2.60
N ASP A 49 -14.26 -5.59 3.39
CA ASP A 49 -15.36 -6.55 3.20
C ASP A 49 -16.53 -6.17 4.12
N LYS A 50 -17.76 -6.58 3.78
CA LYS A 50 -18.98 -6.26 4.53
C LYS A 50 -18.92 -6.64 6.01
N ASP A 51 -18.14 -7.66 6.36
CA ASP A 51 -18.09 -8.22 7.72
C ASP A 51 -16.68 -8.20 8.34
N THR A 52 -15.64 -7.94 7.55
CA THR A 52 -14.23 -7.96 7.99
C THR A 52 -13.40 -6.92 7.26
N GLU A 53 -12.67 -6.10 8.01
CA GLU A 53 -11.70 -5.16 7.43
C GLU A 53 -10.39 -5.86 7.13
N VAL A 54 -10.20 -6.23 5.86
CA VAL A 54 -8.99 -6.93 5.41
C VAL A 54 -8.00 -5.92 4.86
N VAL A 55 -6.97 -5.60 5.65
CA VAL A 55 -5.87 -4.71 5.22
C VAL A 55 -4.70 -5.55 4.70
N GLU A 56 -4.51 -5.51 3.38
CA GLU A 56 -3.45 -6.22 2.68
C GLU A 56 -2.33 -5.29 2.21
N TYR A 57 -1.14 -5.49 2.78
CA TYR A 57 0.03 -4.74 2.33
C TYR A 57 0.60 -5.41 1.10
N THR A 58 0.76 -4.67 0.02
CA THR A 58 1.38 -5.15 -1.22
C THR A 58 2.59 -4.30 -1.52
N LEU A 59 3.75 -4.83 -1.14
CA LEU A 59 5.04 -4.23 -1.41
C LEU A 59 5.41 -4.46 -2.88
N SER A 60 6.13 -3.50 -3.48
CA SER A 60 6.60 -3.63 -4.86
C SER A 60 7.38 -4.93 -5.06
N ARG A 61 7.12 -5.64 -6.17
CA ARG A 61 7.77 -6.92 -6.50
C ARG A 61 9.27 -6.81 -6.73
N SER A 62 9.78 -5.60 -6.98
CA SER A 62 11.21 -5.33 -7.16
C SER A 62 11.99 -5.23 -5.85
N LEU A 63 11.30 -5.24 -4.69
CA LEU A 63 11.95 -5.11 -3.39
C LEU A 63 12.57 -6.43 -2.93
N SER A 64 13.81 -6.37 -2.45
CA SER A 64 14.46 -7.52 -1.82
C SER A 64 13.75 -7.90 -0.51
N PRO A 65 13.80 -9.18 -0.08
CA PRO A 65 13.20 -9.62 1.19
C PRO A 65 13.69 -8.83 2.41
N THR A 66 14.95 -8.39 2.42
CA THR A 66 15.52 -7.55 3.47
C THR A 66 14.87 -6.17 3.50
N MET A 67 14.69 -5.53 2.35
CA MET A 67 13.99 -4.25 2.28
C MET A 67 12.53 -4.41 2.69
N VAL A 68 11.86 -5.48 2.27
CA VAL A 68 10.48 -5.79 2.67
C VAL A 68 10.34 -5.81 4.21
N ALA A 69 11.23 -6.51 4.90
CA ALA A 69 11.23 -6.55 6.36
C ALA A 69 11.46 -5.15 6.97
N GLU A 70 12.42 -4.39 6.45
CA GLU A 70 12.69 -3.03 6.91
C GLU A 70 11.48 -2.11 6.74
N TYR A 71 10.80 -2.16 5.59
CA TYR A 71 9.58 -1.40 5.34
C TYR A 71 8.46 -1.77 6.29
N GLN A 72 8.23 -3.06 6.53
CA GLN A 72 7.19 -3.50 7.47
C GLN A 72 7.40 -2.95 8.88
N THR A 73 8.64 -2.78 9.34
CA THR A 73 8.93 -2.17 10.65
C THR A 73 8.70 -0.66 10.72
N LYS A 74 8.67 0.02 9.56
CA LYS A 74 8.57 1.49 9.46
C LYS A 74 7.19 1.96 9.02
N LEU A 75 6.41 1.09 8.40
CA LEU A 75 5.03 1.38 8.00
C LEU A 75 4.10 1.47 9.21
N PRO A 76 3.03 2.27 9.14
CA PRO A 76 2.02 2.32 10.20
C PRO A 76 1.43 0.94 10.49
N ASP A 77 1.18 0.66 11.78
CA ASP A 77 0.49 -0.55 12.21
C ASP A 77 -0.84 -0.73 11.48
N LYS A 78 -1.11 -1.97 11.03
CA LYS A 78 -2.35 -2.34 10.34
C LYS A 78 -3.59 -1.86 11.08
N LYS A 79 -3.59 -1.94 12.41
CA LYS A 79 -4.70 -1.53 13.27
C LYS A 79 -4.98 -0.03 13.19
N VAL A 80 -3.94 0.79 13.02
CA VAL A 80 -4.09 2.24 12.87
C VAL A 80 -4.74 2.57 11.53
N LEU A 81 -4.33 1.87 10.47
CA LEU A 81 -4.93 2.04 9.14
C LEU A 81 -6.38 1.55 9.11
N GLN A 82 -6.68 0.40 9.70
CA GLN A 82 -8.05 -0.12 9.88
C GLN A 82 -8.95 0.91 10.56
N LYS A 83 -8.53 1.42 11.72
CA LYS A 83 -9.32 2.41 12.46
C LYS A 83 -9.58 3.68 11.64
N LYS A 84 -8.57 4.21 10.96
CA LYS A 84 -8.74 5.39 10.10
C LYS A 84 -9.69 5.13 8.93
N MET A 85 -9.74 3.91 8.42
CA MET A 85 -10.68 3.53 7.38
C MET A 85 -12.13 3.54 7.89
N GLN A 86 -12.40 2.96 9.06
CA GLN A 86 -13.72 3.04 9.70
C GLN A 86 -14.17 4.50 9.82
N ASP A 87 -13.30 5.37 10.34
CA ASP A 87 -13.59 6.80 10.51
C ASP A 87 -13.92 7.53 9.18
N ILE A 88 -13.41 7.04 8.05
CA ILE A 88 -13.63 7.63 6.72
C ILE A 88 -14.91 7.09 6.08
N PHE A 89 -15.18 5.79 6.21
CA PHE A 89 -16.27 5.10 5.50
C PHE A 89 -17.58 4.99 6.30
N ASP A 90 -17.54 5.16 7.63
CA ASP A 90 -18.72 5.11 8.51
C ASP A 90 -19.23 6.53 8.88
N LYS A 91 -18.81 7.56 8.14
CA LYS A 91 -19.39 8.91 8.13
C LYS A 91 -20.40 9.07 7.01
#